data_AF-A0A2V7ZP99-F1
#
_entry.id   AF-A0A2V7ZP99-F1
#
_cell.length_a   1.000
_cell.length_b   1.000
_cell.length_c   1.000
_cell.angle_alpha   90.00
_cell.angle_beta   90.00
_cell.angle_gamma   90.00
#
_symmetry.space_group_name_H-M   'P 1'
#
loop_
_entity.id
_entity.type
_entity.pdbx_description
1 polymer ?
#
loop_
_entity_poly.entity_id
_entity_poly.type
_entity_poly.pdbx_seq_one_letter_code
_entity_poly.pdbx_strand_id
1 'polypeptide(L)'
;MKRPLCVFVFVSCPLAAVITYAQTRTAAPAGAASGPSQSGLQLDALDRSADPCTDFFQFACGSWVANNPIPADRSSWGRFDELQDRNNETLKTILESAAGGGDPQSQKIGDYYASCMDEKAIDAKGIAPLDPLLKKIGAVTTASELAPIVAELHTIGVDVFFGFGSEADFKDASLEMAIADRGGMGLPERDYYFRDDA
;
A
#
# COMPACT_ATOMS: atom_id res chain seq x y z
N MET A 1 31.78 61.51 23.06
CA MET A 1 31.84 62.87 23.66
C MET A 1 30.45 63.51 23.61
N LYS A 2 29.92 63.89 24.80
CA LYS A 2 28.92 64.96 25.12
C LYS A 2 27.56 64.93 24.37
N ARG A 3 26.46 64.38 24.94
CA ARG A 3 25.39 64.97 25.86
C ARG A 3 24.64 66.18 25.25
N PRO A 4 23.31 66.42 25.52
CA PRO A 4 22.51 66.10 26.72
C PRO A 4 21.05 65.58 26.47
N LEU A 5 20.46 64.76 27.34
CA LEU A 5 19.42 65.07 28.35
C LEU A 5 18.43 66.23 28.06
N CYS A 6 17.13 65.89 28.00
CA CYS A 6 16.05 66.71 28.55
C CYS A 6 14.90 65.84 29.09
N VAL A 7 14.36 66.29 30.22
CA VAL A 7 13.46 65.67 31.20
C VAL A 7 11.99 65.95 30.85
N PHE A 8 11.02 65.19 31.40
CA PHE A 8 9.75 65.64 32.03
C PHE A 8 8.84 64.40 32.23
N VAL A 9 8.80 63.82 33.44
CA VAL A 9 7.85 64.05 34.56
C VAL A 9 6.47 63.40 34.36
N PHE A 10 6.12 62.63 35.39
CA PHE A 10 4.96 61.78 35.64
C PHE A 10 3.58 62.45 35.49
N VAL A 11 2.60 61.67 35.01
CA VAL A 11 1.21 61.74 35.52
C VAL A 11 0.66 60.32 35.67
N SER A 12 0.34 59.97 36.92
CA SER A 12 -0.47 58.85 37.35
C SER A 12 -1.96 59.10 37.10
N CYS A 13 -2.73 58.11 36.64
CA CYS A 13 -4.01 57.72 37.26
C CYS A 13 -4.55 56.40 36.66
N PRO A 14 -5.08 55.49 37.48
CA PRO A 14 -5.49 54.14 37.07
C PRO A 14 -6.96 54.12 36.65
N LEU A 15 -7.32 53.31 35.66
CA LEU A 15 -8.70 52.84 35.52
C LEU A 15 -8.72 51.42 34.98
N ALA A 16 -9.13 50.52 35.88
CA ALA A 16 -9.51 49.16 35.57
C ALA A 16 -10.74 49.15 34.65
N ALA A 17 -10.64 48.38 33.56
CA ALA A 17 -11.81 47.88 32.85
C ALA A 17 -11.56 46.39 32.59
N VAL A 18 -12.12 45.56 33.46
CA VAL A 18 -12.24 44.12 33.26
C VAL A 18 -13.29 43.91 32.18
N ILE A 19 -12.86 43.60 30.95
CA ILE A 19 -13.76 43.18 29.88
C ILE A 19 -13.86 41.66 29.94
N THR A 20 -14.93 41.17 30.55
CA THR A 20 -15.33 39.77 30.52
C THR A 20 -15.83 39.44 29.11
N TYR A 21 -14.97 38.87 28.26
CA TYR A 21 -15.42 38.25 27.02
C TYR A 21 -16.03 36.89 27.35
N ALA A 22 -17.36 36.82 27.34
CA ALA A 22 -18.08 35.55 27.29
C ALA A 22 -17.79 34.90 25.92
N GLN A 23 -16.94 33.87 25.89
CA GLN A 23 -16.77 33.03 24.70
C GLN A 23 -17.98 32.12 24.56
N THR A 24 -18.90 32.47 23.67
CA THR A 24 -19.82 31.51 23.07
C THR A 24 -18.99 30.50 22.27
N ARG A 25 -18.86 29.28 22.79
CA ARG A 25 -18.29 28.14 22.04
C ARG A 25 -19.28 27.76 20.94
N THR A 26 -19.03 28.22 19.73
CA THR A 26 -19.62 27.62 18.53
C THR A 26 -19.03 26.23 18.38
N ALA A 27 -19.87 25.19 18.33
CA ALA A 27 -19.41 23.84 18.06
C ALA A 27 -18.79 23.78 16.64
N ALA A 28 -17.54 23.33 16.56
CA ALA A 28 -16.86 23.11 15.29
C ALA A 28 -17.49 21.91 14.55
N PRO A 29 -17.53 21.91 13.20
CA PRO A 29 -18.08 20.79 12.43
C PRO A 29 -17.24 19.53 12.67
N ALA A 30 -17.92 18.40 12.86
CA ALA A 30 -17.30 17.09 12.87
C ALA A 30 -16.77 16.77 11.46
N GLY A 31 -15.46 16.61 11.31
CA GLY A 31 -14.83 16.29 10.02
C GLY A 31 -13.48 16.94 9.75
N ALA A 32 -12.90 17.70 10.69
CA ALA A 32 -11.51 18.14 10.54
C ALA A 32 -10.58 16.96 10.92
N ALA A 33 -9.96 16.34 9.92
CA ALA A 33 -8.87 15.40 10.14
C ALA A 33 -7.78 16.09 10.99
N SER A 34 -7.49 15.48 12.14
CA SER A 34 -6.41 15.88 13.04
C SER A 34 -5.10 15.97 12.25
N GLY A 35 -4.46 17.14 12.22
CA GLY A 35 -3.08 17.23 11.74
C GLY A 35 -2.15 16.29 12.53
N PRO A 36 -0.99 15.90 11.99
CA PRO A 36 -0.11 14.93 12.64
C PRO A 36 0.22 15.39 14.06
N SER A 37 -0.03 14.54 15.05
CA SER A 37 0.29 14.88 16.44
C SER A 37 1.81 15.01 16.60
N GLN A 38 2.26 15.95 17.42
CA GLN A 38 3.70 16.11 17.72
C GLN A 38 4.32 14.85 18.34
N SER A 39 3.49 13.97 18.91
CA SER A 39 3.92 12.71 19.52
C SER A 39 3.97 11.53 18.55
N GLY A 40 3.42 11.65 17.34
CA GLY A 40 3.18 10.53 16.43
C GLY A 40 1.99 9.63 16.80
N LEU A 41 1.36 9.86 17.95
CA LEU A 41 0.17 9.12 18.39
C LEU A 41 -1.12 9.75 17.85
N GLN A 42 -2.01 8.93 17.31
CA GLN A 42 -3.34 9.33 16.87
C GLN A 42 -4.33 9.12 18.01
N LEU A 43 -4.52 10.16 18.83
CA LEU A 43 -5.36 10.09 20.04
C LEU A 43 -6.87 10.01 19.76
N ASP A 44 -7.26 10.27 18.52
CA ASP A 44 -8.59 10.12 17.94
C ASP A 44 -8.88 8.68 17.48
N ALA A 45 -7.85 7.86 17.24
CA ALA A 45 -8.00 6.43 16.99
C ALA A 45 -8.37 5.62 18.25
N LEU A 46 -8.12 6.18 19.43
CA LEU A 46 -8.40 5.53 20.71
C LEU A 46 -9.90 5.46 21.01
N ASP A 47 -10.38 4.28 21.42
CA ASP A 47 -11.68 4.12 22.07
C ASP A 47 -11.50 4.13 23.58
N ARG A 48 -11.73 5.31 24.20
CA ARG A 48 -11.58 5.48 25.65
C ARG A 48 -12.71 4.85 26.47
N SER A 49 -13.71 4.26 25.82
CA SER A 49 -14.76 3.50 26.53
C SER A 49 -14.34 2.07 26.86
N ALA A 50 -13.32 1.54 26.17
CA ALA A 50 -12.76 0.22 26.43
C ALA A 50 -11.70 0.26 27.54
N ASP A 51 -11.68 -0.78 28.38
CA ASP A 51 -10.63 -0.98 29.38
C ASP A 51 -9.35 -1.51 28.71
N PRO A 52 -8.24 -0.74 28.69
CA PRO A 52 -6.99 -1.16 28.06
C PRO A 52 -6.35 -2.39 28.72
N CYS A 53 -6.68 -2.70 29.98
CA CYS A 53 -6.17 -3.89 30.66
C CYS A 53 -6.90 -5.18 30.26
N THR A 54 -8.07 -5.05 29.61
CA THR A 54 -8.91 -6.17 29.18
C THR A 54 -8.84 -6.37 27.67
N ASP A 55 -9.01 -5.30 26.89
CA ASP A 55 -8.91 -5.33 25.43
C ASP A 55 -8.15 -4.09 24.93
N PHE A 56 -6.84 -4.26 24.82
CA PHE A 56 -5.97 -3.19 24.35
C PHE A 56 -6.17 -2.87 22.86
N PHE A 57 -6.63 -3.83 22.05
CA PHE A 57 -6.90 -3.58 20.63
C PHE A 57 -8.11 -2.65 20.48
N GLN A 58 -9.22 -2.94 21.17
CA GLN A 58 -10.37 -2.06 21.15
C GLN A 58 -10.00 -0.67 21.68
N PHE A 59 -9.30 -0.58 22.81
CA PHE A 59 -8.85 0.70 23.35
C PHE A 59 -7.98 1.49 22.36
N ALA A 60 -7.02 0.84 21.70
CA ALA A 60 -6.06 1.52 20.84
C ALA A 60 -6.58 1.82 19.42
N CYS A 61 -7.47 0.96 18.89
CA CYS A 61 -7.85 0.95 17.48
C CYS A 61 -9.37 1.07 17.24
N GLY A 62 -10.20 0.90 18.26
CA GLY A 62 -11.66 0.77 18.13
C GLY A 62 -12.31 1.94 17.40
N SER A 63 -11.94 3.18 17.75
CA SER A 63 -12.45 4.37 17.05
C SER A 63 -11.96 4.45 15.60
N TRP A 64 -10.75 3.98 15.30
CA TRP A 64 -10.28 3.95 13.90
C TRP A 64 -11.05 2.89 13.09
N VAL A 65 -11.19 1.67 13.59
CA VAL A 65 -11.91 0.59 12.90
C VAL A 65 -13.36 1.00 12.61
N ALA A 66 -14.04 1.62 13.58
CA ALA A 66 -15.42 2.08 13.40
C ALA A 66 -15.58 3.14 12.29
N ASN A 67 -14.56 3.96 12.07
CA ASN A 67 -14.60 5.06 11.10
C ASN A 67 -13.97 4.72 9.74
N ASN A 68 -13.34 3.55 9.61
CA ASN A 68 -12.60 3.16 8.41
C ASN A 68 -13.09 1.78 7.95
N PRO A 69 -14.33 1.69 7.40
CA PRO A 69 -14.83 0.45 6.84
C PRO A 69 -13.95 0.00 5.67
N ILE A 70 -13.91 -1.31 5.41
CA ILE A 70 -13.17 -1.88 4.29
C ILE A 70 -13.74 -1.30 2.97
N PRO A 71 -12.92 -0.62 2.14
CA PRO A 71 -13.35 -0.13 0.84
C PRO A 71 -13.85 -1.28 -0.06
N ALA A 72 -14.78 -0.98 -0.97
CA ALA A 72 -15.44 -2.01 -1.78
C ALA A 72 -14.49 -2.76 -2.75
N ASP A 73 -13.33 -2.18 -3.06
CA ASP A 73 -12.28 -2.75 -3.89
C ASP A 73 -11.23 -3.56 -3.10
N ARG A 74 -11.40 -3.72 -1.78
CA ARG A 74 -10.43 -4.35 -0.89
C ARG A 74 -11.04 -5.49 -0.09
N SER A 75 -10.21 -6.48 0.25
CA SER A 75 -10.56 -7.57 1.17
C SER A 75 -10.21 -7.27 2.62
N SER A 76 -9.30 -6.33 2.87
CA SER A 76 -8.88 -5.86 4.19
C SER A 76 -8.57 -4.36 4.15
N TRP A 77 -8.63 -3.70 5.31
CA TRP A 77 -8.25 -2.31 5.45
C TRP A 77 -7.64 -2.01 6.81
N GLY A 78 -6.45 -1.42 6.77
CA GLY A 78 -5.60 -1.15 7.93
C GLY A 78 -4.63 -0.01 7.66
N ARG A 79 -3.80 0.31 8.66
CA ARG A 79 -2.78 1.36 8.55
C ARG A 79 -1.70 1.07 7.50
N PHE A 80 -1.39 -0.20 7.27
CA PHE A 80 -0.45 -0.60 6.22
C PHE A 80 -1.05 -0.43 4.83
N ASP A 81 -2.36 -0.68 4.67
CA ASP A 81 -3.06 -0.42 3.41
C ASP A 81 -3.14 1.10 3.13
N GLU A 82 -3.44 1.93 4.14
CA GLU A 82 -3.38 3.39 4.01
C GLU A 82 -1.99 3.87 3.54
N LEU A 83 -0.92 3.27 4.06
CA LEU A 83 0.45 3.58 3.66
C LEU A 83 0.75 3.11 2.24
N GLN A 84 0.34 1.88 1.89
CA GLN A 84 0.52 1.32 0.56
C GLN A 84 -0.18 2.17 -0.49
N ASP A 85 -1.40 2.64 -0.23
CA ASP A 85 -2.13 3.50 -1.17
C ASP A 85 -1.46 4.85 -1.39
N ARG A 86 -0.93 5.48 -0.33
CA ARG A 86 -0.14 6.72 -0.47
C ARG A 86 1.15 6.48 -1.29
N ASN A 87 1.80 5.34 -1.08
CA ASN A 87 2.97 4.95 -1.86
C ASN A 87 2.60 4.72 -3.32
N ASN A 88 1.46 4.07 -3.60
CA ASN A 88 0.96 3.84 -4.95
C ASN A 88 0.68 5.15 -5.69
N GLU A 89 0.07 6.15 -5.04
CA GLU A 89 -0.13 7.48 -5.64
C GLU A 89 1.20 8.19 -5.96
N THR A 90 2.18 8.05 -5.07
CA THR A 90 3.53 8.60 -5.30
C THR A 90 4.21 7.88 -6.48
N LEU A 91 4.15 6.55 -6.52
CA LEU A 91 4.72 5.74 -7.60
C LEU A 91 4.04 6.03 -8.92
N LYS A 92 2.70 6.15 -8.95
CA LYS A 92 1.94 6.56 -10.14
C LYS A 92 2.47 7.87 -10.70
N THR A 93 2.64 8.89 -9.86
CA THR A 93 3.19 10.19 -10.28
C THR A 93 4.59 10.03 -10.90
N ILE A 94 5.45 9.20 -10.31
CA ILE A 94 6.80 8.92 -10.83
C ILE A 94 6.72 8.21 -12.20
N LEU A 95 5.88 7.19 -12.32
CA LEU A 95 5.74 6.39 -13.55
C LEU A 95 5.15 7.21 -14.70
N GLU A 96 4.13 8.03 -14.42
CA GLU A 96 3.55 8.95 -15.41
C GLU A 96 4.55 10.01 -15.85
N SER A 97 5.42 10.47 -14.94
CA SER A 97 6.50 11.41 -15.28
C SER A 97 7.60 10.75 -16.11
N ALA A 98 7.90 9.46 -15.86
CA ALA A 98 8.91 8.70 -16.60
C ALA A 98 8.54 8.49 -18.08
N ALA A 99 7.24 8.44 -18.39
CA ALA A 99 6.73 8.39 -19.77
C ALA A 99 7.05 9.66 -20.59
N GLY A 100 7.38 10.78 -19.93
CA GLY A 100 7.73 12.05 -20.57
C GLY A 100 9.13 12.13 -21.19
N GLY A 101 9.93 11.06 -21.09
CA GLY A 101 11.29 10.99 -21.60
C GLY A 101 12.36 11.14 -20.52
N GLY A 102 13.54 10.57 -20.77
CA GLY A 102 14.63 10.47 -19.81
C GLY A 102 15.77 9.60 -20.34
N ASP A 103 16.55 9.01 -19.44
CA ASP A 103 17.52 7.99 -19.82
C ASP A 103 16.82 6.69 -20.28
N PRO A 104 17.53 5.79 -21.00
CA PRO A 104 16.92 4.57 -21.53
C PRO A 104 16.25 3.66 -20.48
N GLN A 105 16.68 3.70 -19.21
CA GLN A 105 16.05 2.92 -18.15
C GLN A 105 14.71 3.53 -17.74
N SER A 106 14.67 4.86 -17.55
CA SER A 106 13.43 5.58 -17.25
C SER A 106 12.40 5.41 -18.36
N GLN A 107 12.82 5.41 -19.63
CA GLN A 107 11.94 5.15 -20.76
C GLN A 107 11.30 3.76 -20.69
N LYS A 108 12.08 2.70 -20.42
CA LYS A 108 11.53 1.34 -20.28
C LYS A 108 10.48 1.24 -19.17
N ILE A 109 10.72 1.91 -18.06
CA ILE A 109 9.79 1.94 -16.92
C ILE A 109 8.48 2.65 -17.32
N GLY A 110 8.58 3.81 -17.97
CA GLY A 110 7.43 4.56 -18.48
C GLY A 110 6.63 3.78 -19.52
N ASP A 111 7.30 3.17 -20.49
CA ASP A 111 6.67 2.36 -21.55
C ASP A 111 5.98 1.12 -20.97
N TYR A 112 6.60 0.48 -19.97
CA TYR A 112 6.00 -0.68 -19.28
C TYR A 112 4.70 -0.29 -18.57
N TYR A 113 4.73 0.80 -17.80
CA TYR A 113 3.52 1.32 -17.14
C TYR A 113 2.45 1.72 -18.16
N ALA A 114 2.82 2.48 -19.21
CA ALA A 114 1.88 2.89 -20.26
C ALA A 114 1.24 1.69 -20.97
N SER A 115 1.99 0.60 -21.18
CA SER A 115 1.46 -0.63 -21.79
C SER A 115 0.40 -1.31 -20.92
N CYS A 116 0.51 -1.20 -19.60
CA CYS A 116 -0.48 -1.72 -18.66
C CYS A 116 -1.74 -0.84 -18.59
N MET A 117 -1.58 0.48 -18.74
CA MET A 117 -2.69 1.44 -18.62
C MET A 117 -3.51 1.62 -19.90
N ASP A 118 -3.03 1.16 -21.06
CA ASP A 118 -3.77 1.23 -22.34
C ASP A 118 -4.81 0.11 -22.46
N GLU A 119 -5.86 0.20 -21.65
CA GLU A 119 -6.99 -0.76 -21.64
C GLU A 119 -7.63 -0.91 -23.02
N LYS A 120 -7.72 0.17 -23.80
CA LYS A 120 -8.30 0.12 -25.15
C LYS A 120 -7.47 -0.77 -26.08
N ALA A 121 -6.14 -0.68 -26.04
CA ALA A 121 -5.28 -1.55 -26.83
C ALA A 121 -5.29 -2.99 -26.33
N ILE A 122 -5.40 -3.20 -25.00
CA ILE A 122 -5.55 -4.52 -24.39
C ILE A 122 -6.86 -5.18 -24.88
N ASP A 123 -7.99 -4.49 -24.74
CA ASP A 123 -9.31 -4.97 -25.15
C ASP A 123 -9.39 -5.26 -26.65
N ALA A 124 -8.79 -4.39 -27.48
CA ALA A 124 -8.74 -4.60 -28.92
C ALA A 124 -7.95 -5.84 -29.33
N LYS A 125 -6.93 -6.24 -28.55
CA LYS A 125 -6.15 -7.47 -28.78
C LYS A 125 -6.85 -8.72 -28.24
N GLY A 126 -7.69 -8.58 -27.22
CA GLY A 126 -8.36 -9.69 -26.56
C GLY A 126 -7.37 -10.78 -26.15
N ILE A 127 -7.71 -12.05 -26.42
CA ILE A 127 -6.86 -13.20 -26.07
C ILE A 127 -5.77 -13.53 -27.12
N ALA A 128 -5.72 -12.81 -28.23
CA ALA A 128 -4.78 -13.12 -29.33
C ALA A 128 -3.31 -13.25 -28.87
N PRO A 129 -2.80 -12.46 -27.91
CA PRO A 129 -1.43 -12.63 -27.39
C PRO A 129 -1.19 -13.98 -26.69
N LEU A 130 -2.23 -14.64 -26.17
CA LEU A 130 -2.14 -15.92 -25.48
C LEU A 130 -2.20 -17.12 -26.44
N ASP A 131 -2.76 -16.95 -27.63
CA ASP A 131 -2.99 -18.02 -28.62
C ASP A 131 -1.76 -18.90 -28.89
N PRO A 132 -0.54 -18.38 -29.08
CA PRO A 132 0.61 -19.22 -29.37
C PRO A 132 0.91 -20.20 -28.23
N LEU A 133 0.81 -19.74 -26.97
CA LEU A 133 1.07 -20.56 -25.79
C LEU A 133 -0.06 -21.58 -25.59
N LEU A 134 -1.32 -21.16 -25.71
CA LEU A 134 -2.47 -22.04 -25.61
C LEU A 134 -2.46 -23.15 -26.67
N LYS A 135 -2.04 -22.85 -27.90
CA LYS A 135 -1.88 -23.86 -28.96
C LYS A 135 -0.79 -24.88 -28.64
N LYS A 136 0.35 -24.43 -28.10
CA LYS A 136 1.43 -25.33 -27.65
C LYS A 136 0.95 -26.28 -26.55
N ILE A 137 0.27 -25.73 -25.53
CA ILE A 137 -0.30 -26.52 -24.42
C ILE A 137 -1.34 -27.52 -24.96
N GLY A 138 -2.24 -27.08 -25.83
CA GLY A 138 -3.29 -27.92 -26.41
C GLY A 138 -2.78 -29.01 -27.38
N ALA A 139 -1.54 -28.90 -27.85
CA ALA A 139 -0.89 -29.92 -28.69
C ALA A 139 -0.26 -31.07 -27.89
N VAL A 140 -0.17 -30.95 -26.55
CA VAL A 140 0.35 -32.00 -25.68
C VAL A 140 -0.66 -33.14 -25.58
N THR A 141 -0.28 -34.32 -26.05
CA THR A 141 -1.14 -35.52 -26.06
C THR A 141 -0.56 -36.68 -25.25
N THR A 142 0.71 -36.62 -24.90
CA THR A 142 1.42 -37.68 -24.16
C THR A 142 2.16 -37.13 -22.94
N ALA A 143 2.36 -37.98 -21.93
CA ALA A 143 3.11 -37.58 -20.74
C ALA A 143 4.56 -37.17 -21.03
N SER A 144 5.19 -37.75 -22.07
CA SER A 144 6.54 -37.39 -22.49
C SER A 144 6.65 -35.97 -23.05
N GLU A 145 5.55 -35.41 -23.57
CA GLU A 145 5.50 -34.05 -24.12
C GLU A 145 5.31 -32.98 -23.04
N LEU A 146 5.00 -33.37 -21.79
CA LEU A 146 4.80 -32.43 -20.69
C LEU A 146 6.10 -31.74 -20.28
N ALA A 147 7.22 -32.47 -20.15
CA ALA A 147 8.45 -31.92 -19.58
C ALA A 147 8.98 -30.69 -20.35
N PRO A 148 9.05 -30.68 -21.71
CA PRO A 148 9.44 -29.49 -22.46
C PRO A 148 8.50 -28.29 -22.27
N ILE A 149 7.19 -28.53 -22.21
CA ILE A 149 6.20 -27.46 -22.01
C ILE A 149 6.26 -26.90 -20.59
N VAL A 150 6.41 -27.76 -19.58
CA VAL A 150 6.62 -27.34 -18.19
C VAL A 150 7.86 -26.45 -18.08
N ALA A 151 8.97 -26.85 -18.71
CA ALA A 151 10.18 -26.04 -18.73
C ALA A 151 9.95 -24.68 -19.41
N GLU A 152 9.27 -24.64 -20.57
CA GLU A 152 8.92 -23.37 -21.24
C GLU A 152 8.07 -22.47 -20.34
N LEU A 153 7.04 -23.03 -19.69
CA LEU A 153 6.15 -22.29 -18.79
C LEU A 153 6.90 -21.71 -17.58
N HIS A 154 7.78 -22.48 -16.95
CA HIS A 154 8.62 -21.98 -15.86
C HIS A 154 9.54 -20.84 -16.30
N THR A 155 10.06 -20.85 -17.54
CA THR A 155 10.92 -19.75 -18.02
C THR A 155 10.20 -18.42 -18.21
N ILE A 156 8.87 -18.44 -18.33
CA ILE A 156 8.02 -17.24 -18.46
C ILE A 156 7.24 -16.94 -17.17
N GLY A 157 7.57 -17.60 -16.06
CA GLY A 157 6.95 -17.37 -14.76
C GLY A 157 5.55 -17.97 -14.60
N VAL A 158 5.18 -18.96 -15.43
CA VAL A 158 3.94 -19.72 -15.26
C VAL A 158 4.24 -20.99 -14.48
N ASP A 159 3.90 -20.98 -13.20
CA ASP A 159 4.12 -22.11 -12.30
C ASP A 159 3.12 -23.24 -12.54
N VAL A 160 3.62 -24.38 -13.03
CA VAL A 160 2.84 -25.60 -13.22
C VAL A 160 3.50 -26.78 -12.50
N PHE A 161 2.68 -27.61 -11.83
CA PHE A 161 3.05 -28.81 -11.06
C PHE A 161 3.92 -28.58 -9.81
N PHE A 162 5.01 -27.82 -9.91
CA PHE A 162 5.96 -27.55 -8.85
C PHE A 162 6.58 -26.16 -9.06
N GLY A 163 7.04 -25.53 -7.98
CA GLY A 163 7.86 -24.34 -8.05
C GLY A 163 9.30 -24.73 -8.37
N PHE A 164 9.98 -23.96 -9.22
CA PHE A 164 11.37 -24.20 -9.58
C PHE A 164 12.11 -22.87 -9.71
N GLY A 165 13.22 -22.71 -8.97
CA GLY A 165 13.96 -21.46 -8.92
C GLY A 165 15.40 -21.62 -8.48
N SER A 166 16.13 -20.51 -8.45
CA SER A 166 17.47 -20.43 -7.86
C SER A 166 17.35 -19.88 -6.45
N GLU A 167 17.95 -20.57 -5.49
CA GLU A 167 18.12 -20.08 -4.13
C GLU A 167 19.51 -20.44 -3.62
N ALA A 168 19.97 -19.74 -2.59
CA ALA A 168 21.21 -20.07 -1.89
C ALA A 168 21.12 -21.47 -1.23
N ASP A 169 22.20 -22.25 -1.28
CA ASP A 169 22.25 -23.55 -0.60
C ASP A 169 22.12 -23.35 0.92
N PHE A 170 21.18 -24.07 1.55
CA PHE A 170 20.97 -24.06 3.00
C PHE A 170 22.19 -24.47 3.83
N LYS A 171 23.16 -25.17 3.23
CA LYS A 171 24.42 -25.59 3.86
C LYS A 171 25.60 -24.68 3.51
N ASP A 172 25.52 -23.94 2.42
CA ASP A 172 26.57 -23.02 1.97
C ASP A 172 25.96 -21.84 1.19
N ALA A 173 25.70 -20.74 1.89
CA ALA A 173 25.10 -19.55 1.31
C ALA A 173 25.98 -18.83 0.26
N SER A 174 27.21 -19.31 -0.01
CA SER A 174 28.03 -18.83 -1.12
C SER A 174 27.74 -19.52 -2.45
N LEU A 175 26.92 -20.58 -2.44
CA LEU A 175 26.49 -21.33 -3.61
C LEU A 175 25.03 -21.04 -3.95
N GLU A 176 24.76 -20.92 -5.25
CA GLU A 176 23.39 -20.92 -5.79
C GLU A 176 23.03 -22.32 -6.26
N MET A 177 21.82 -22.75 -5.91
CA MET A 177 21.28 -24.06 -6.25
C MET A 177 19.91 -23.95 -6.88
N ALA A 178 19.62 -24.86 -7.81
CA ALA A 178 18.27 -25.08 -8.26
C ALA A 178 17.45 -25.76 -7.15
N ILE A 179 16.36 -25.13 -6.74
CA ILE A 179 15.41 -25.65 -5.77
C ILE A 179 14.10 -25.98 -6.47
N ALA A 180 13.55 -27.16 -6.16
CA ALA A 180 12.22 -27.57 -6.54
C ALA A 180 11.37 -27.79 -5.28
N ASP A 181 10.19 -27.17 -5.23
CA ASP A 181 9.24 -27.36 -4.12
C ASP A 181 7.81 -27.53 -4.64
N ARG A 182 6.90 -27.92 -3.76
CA ARG A 182 5.48 -28.11 -4.09
C ARG A 182 4.88 -26.82 -4.64
N GLY A 183 4.11 -26.95 -5.71
CA GLY A 183 3.41 -25.86 -6.36
C GLY A 183 2.20 -26.36 -7.14
N GLY A 184 1.75 -25.56 -8.11
CA GLY A 184 0.72 -25.97 -9.07
C GLY A 184 -0.71 -26.06 -8.52
N MET A 185 -0.98 -25.52 -7.32
CA MET A 185 -2.34 -25.35 -6.81
C MET A 185 -2.89 -23.98 -7.21
N GLY A 186 -4.14 -23.92 -7.64
CA GLY A 186 -4.83 -22.68 -8.01
C GLY A 186 -5.59 -22.00 -6.86
N LEU A 187 -5.79 -22.70 -5.74
CA LEU A 187 -6.43 -22.17 -4.54
C LEU A 187 -5.39 -21.84 -3.45
N PRO A 188 -5.68 -20.90 -2.52
CA PRO A 188 -4.68 -20.34 -1.61
C PRO A 188 -3.97 -21.37 -0.70
N GLU A 189 -4.68 -22.42 -0.32
CA GLU A 189 -4.13 -23.51 0.49
C GLU A 189 -4.72 -24.86 0.08
N ARG A 190 -4.01 -25.94 0.43
CA ARG A 190 -4.43 -27.32 0.19
C ARG A 190 -5.84 -27.59 0.71
N ASP A 191 -6.19 -27.03 1.87
CA ASP A 191 -7.44 -27.37 2.55
C ASP A 191 -8.69 -26.90 1.78
N TYR A 192 -8.58 -25.91 0.89
CA TYR A 192 -9.69 -25.54 -0.03
C TYR A 192 -10.14 -26.68 -0.96
N TYR A 193 -9.33 -27.71 -1.14
CA TYR A 193 -9.67 -28.88 -1.96
C TYR A 193 -10.36 -30.00 -1.18
N PHE A 194 -10.44 -29.88 0.16
CA PHE A 194 -10.89 -30.96 1.05
C PHE A 194 -11.94 -30.53 2.08
N ARG A 195 -12.09 -29.23 2.33
CA ARG A 195 -13.08 -28.70 3.27
C ARG A 195 -14.49 -28.77 2.70
N ASP A 196 -15.44 -29.14 3.57
CA ASP A 196 -16.88 -29.19 3.27
C ASP A 196 -17.64 -27.98 3.85
N ASP A 197 -16.94 -27.10 4.58
CA ASP A 197 -17.43 -25.86 5.14
C ASP A 197 -17.09 -24.69 4.20
N ALA A 198 -18.13 -24.09 3.60
CA ALA A 198 -18.05 -22.84 2.86
C ALA A 198 -18.24 -21.63 3.77
#